data_AF-A0A6H9SAK1-F1
#
_entry.id   AF-A0A6H9SAK1-F1
#
_cell.length_a   1.000
_cell.length_b   1.000
_cell.length_c   1.000
_cell.angle_alpha   90.00
_cell.angle_beta   90.00
_cell.angle_gamma   90.00
#
_symmetry.space_group_name_H-M   'P 1'
#
loop_
_entity.id
_entity.type
_entity.pdbx_description
1 polymer ?
#
loop_
_entity_poly.entity_id
_entity_poly.type
_entity_poly.pdbx_seq_one_letter_code
_entity_poly.pdbx_strand_id
1 'polypeptide(L)'
;YWAIVTLTTVGFGDIVPKTPLGQVVSSLVMITGYSIIAVPTGIFTAELATAMRGDQLQHDCPVCSKNNHEHGAAFCSRCGNALFKKLE
;
A
#
# COMPACT_ATOMS: atom_id res chain seq x y z
N TYR A 1 12.56 27.07 10.78
CA TYR A 1 11.77 26.40 11.83
C TYR A 1 10.29 26.31 11.47
N TRP A 2 9.57 27.43 11.31
CA TRP A 2 8.14 27.45 10.92
C TRP A 2 7.78 26.45 9.80
N ALA A 3 8.49 26.51 8.67
CA ALA A 3 8.24 25.62 7.54
C ALA A 3 8.36 24.12 7.89
N ILE A 4 9.27 23.75 8.80
CA ILE A 4 9.46 22.36 9.22
C ILE A 4 8.28 21.91 10.09
N VAL A 5 7.89 22.72 11.08
CA VAL A 5 6.76 22.46 11.98
C VAL A 5 5.43 22.37 11.23
N THR A 6 5.26 23.20 10.20
CA THR A 6 4.10 23.13 9.30
C THR A 6 4.16 21.90 8.40
N LEU A 7 5.32 21.59 7.84
CA LEU A 7 5.54 20.41 7.00
C LEU A 7 5.29 19.10 7.76
N THR A 8 5.70 19.02 9.02
CA THR A 8 5.47 17.86 9.88
C THR A 8 4.08 17.84 10.52
N THR A 9 3.17 18.74 10.12
CA THR A 9 1.78 18.87 10.60
C THR A 9 1.63 19.23 12.10
N VAL A 10 2.71 19.64 12.78
CA VAL A 10 2.69 20.00 14.22
C VAL A 10 1.96 21.34 14.44
N GLY A 11 2.27 22.35 13.62
CA GLY A 11 1.49 23.58 13.52
C GLY A 11 1.33 24.41 14.82
N PHE A 12 2.42 24.77 15.50
CA PHE A 12 2.35 25.60 16.72
C PHE A 12 1.67 26.97 16.56
N GLY A 13 1.70 27.55 15.35
CA GLY A 13 1.02 28.81 15.05
C GLY A 13 1.65 30.06 15.68
N ASP A 14 2.83 29.91 16.29
CA ASP A 14 3.63 30.97 16.91
C ASP A 14 4.17 31.97 15.89
N ILE A 15 4.55 31.48 14.71
CA ILE A 15 5.08 32.28 13.61
C ILE A 15 4.29 31.92 12.37
N VAL A 16 3.81 32.92 11.62
CA VAL A 16 3.13 32.73 10.33
C VAL A 16 3.46 33.90 9.39
N PRO A 17 3.61 33.65 8.08
CA PRO A 17 3.86 34.72 7.13
C PRO A 17 2.62 35.61 6.97
N LYS A 18 2.80 36.89 7.24
CA LYS A 18 1.75 37.93 7.15
C LYS A 18 1.68 38.59 5.78
N THR A 19 2.75 38.50 4.98
CA THR A 19 2.83 39.13 3.67
C THR A 19 2.20 38.25 2.59
N PRO A 20 1.58 38.84 1.54
CA PRO A 20 0.98 38.06 0.46
C PRO A 20 2.01 37.16 -0.24
N LEU A 21 3.23 37.66 -0.45
CA LEU A 21 4.33 36.87 -1.01
C LEU A 21 4.73 35.69 -0.10
N GLY A 22 4.78 35.90 1.21
CA GLY A 22 5.05 34.83 2.18
C GLY A 22 3.95 33.78 2.24
N GLN A 23 2.68 34.18 2.08
CA GLN A 23 1.54 33.25 2.02
C GLN A 23 1.57 32.37 0.77
N VAL A 24 1.96 32.93 -0.38
CA VAL A 24 2.14 32.12 -1.61
C VAL A 24 3.24 31.08 -1.42
N VAL A 25 4.41 31.46 -0.91
CA VAL A 25 5.50 30.52 -0.62
C VAL A 25 5.05 29.44 0.38
N SER A 26 4.23 29.81 1.36
CA SER A 26 3.68 28.87 2.34
C SER A 26 2.79 27.81 1.71
N SER A 27 1.90 28.22 0.81
CA SER A 27 1.03 27.28 0.09
C SER A 27 1.84 26.30 -0.77
N LEU A 28 2.90 26.76 -1.45
CA LEU A 28 3.81 25.91 -2.21
C LEU A 28 4.54 24.90 -1.33
N VAL A 29 5.03 25.32 -0.16
CA VAL A 29 5.68 24.43 0.81
C VAL A 29 4.71 23.35 1.30
N MET A 30 3.44 23.70 1.58
CA MET A 30 2.43 22.73 1.98
C MET A 30 2.14 21.68 0.88
N ILE A 31 1.95 22.11 -0.37
CA ILE A 31 1.69 21.20 -1.50
C ILE A 31 2.88 20.27 -1.73
N THR A 32 4.09 20.82 -1.70
CA THR A 32 5.34 20.05 -1.84
C THR A 32 5.48 19.05 -0.71
N GLY A 33 5.14 19.45 0.52
CA GLY A 33 5.19 18.58 1.68
C GLY A 33 4.28 17.36 1.59
N TYR A 34 3.02 17.57 1.21
CA TYR A 34 2.09 16.47 0.97
C TYR A 34 2.57 15.54 -0.14
N SER A 35 3.14 16.10 -1.21
CA SER A 35 3.69 15.31 -2.33
C SER A 35 4.86 14.42 -1.89
N ILE A 36 5.75 14.95 -1.03
CA ILE A 36 6.91 14.22 -0.50
C ILE A 36 6.50 13.11 0.47
N ILE A 37 5.42 13.27 1.23
CA ILE A 37 4.94 12.22 2.15
C ILE A 37 4.16 11.14 1.38
N ALA A 38 3.34 11.53 0.41
CA ALA A 38 2.48 10.61 -0.32
C ALA A 38 3.26 9.56 -1.13
N VAL A 39 4.34 9.95 -1.81
CA VAL A 39 5.14 9.05 -2.66
C VAL A 39 5.77 7.89 -1.88
N PRO A 40 6.61 8.11 -0.85
CA PRO A 40 7.22 7.02 -0.10
C PRO A 40 6.18 6.18 0.62
N THR A 41 5.15 6.79 1.23
CA THR A 41 4.05 6.03 1.84
C THR A 41 3.36 5.14 0.81
N GLY A 42 3.11 5.63 -0.41
CA GLY A 42 2.53 4.85 -1.50
C GLY A 42 3.40 3.66 -1.92
N ILE A 43 4.71 3.90 -2.11
CA ILE A 43 5.67 2.84 -2.47
C ILE A 43 5.73 1.78 -1.38
N PHE A 44 5.93 2.18 -0.11
CA PHE A 44 5.97 1.24 1.01
C PHE A 44 4.66 0.45 1.15
N THR A 45 3.52 1.10 0.94
CA THR A 45 2.20 0.44 1.00
C THR A 45 2.04 -0.57 -0.13
N ALA A 46 2.49 -0.25 -1.34
CA ALA A 46 2.41 -1.16 -2.49
C ALA A 46 3.29 -2.39 -2.30
N GLU A 47 4.51 -2.22 -1.81
CA GLU A 47 5.42 -3.33 -1.48
C GLU A 47 4.84 -4.19 -0.36
N LEU A 48 4.33 -3.57 0.71
CA LEU A 48 3.68 -4.29 1.80
C LEU A 48 2.44 -5.07 1.31
N ALA A 49 1.58 -4.46 0.51
CA ALA A 49 0.40 -5.12 -0.06
C ALA A 49 0.80 -6.30 -0.96
N THR A 50 1.90 -6.17 -1.71
CA THR A 50 2.43 -7.24 -2.55
C THR A 50 2.98 -8.38 -1.69
N ALA A 51 3.75 -8.08 -0.64
CA ALA A 51 4.24 -9.06 0.32
C ALA A 51 3.09 -9.79 1.06
N MET A 52 2.02 -9.05 1.39
CA MET A 52 0.84 -9.61 2.06
C MET A 52 -0.03 -10.46 1.15
N ARG A 53 -0.01 -10.26 -0.17
CA ARG A 53 -0.84 -11.04 -1.10
C ARG A 53 -0.51 -12.53 -1.06
N GLY A 54 0.70 -12.91 -0.63
CA GLY A 54 1.16 -14.29 -0.57
C GLY A 54 1.12 -14.95 -1.96
N ASP A 55 1.89 -16.00 -2.17
CA ASP A 55 1.86 -16.72 -3.44
C ASP A 55 0.55 -17.53 -3.52
N GLN A 56 -0.56 -16.88 -3.89
CA GLN A 56 -1.83 -17.54 -4.17
C GLN A 56 -1.58 -18.41 -5.40
N LEU A 57 -1.19 -19.67 -5.18
CA LEU A 57 -1.06 -20.68 -6.21
C LEU A 57 -2.45 -20.87 -6.85
N GLN A 58 -2.71 -20.11 -7.92
CA GLN A 58 -3.89 -20.26 -8.76
C GLN A 58 -3.71 -21.53 -9.60
N HIS A 59 -3.89 -22.68 -8.96
CA HIS A 59 -3.97 -23.95 -9.65
C HIS A 59 -5.43 -24.36 -9.78
N ASP A 60 -5.92 -24.49 -11.01
CA ASP A 60 -7.28 -24.92 -11.27
C ASP A 60 -7.44 -26.39 -10.86
N CYS A 61 -8.51 -26.67 -10.12
CA CYS A 61 -8.84 -28.05 -9.78
C CYS A 61 -9.19 -28.84 -11.05
N PRO A 62 -8.52 -29.98 -11.33
CA PRO A 62 -8.72 -30.73 -12.58
C PRO A 62 -10.10 -31.39 -12.70
N VAL A 63 -10.87 -31.45 -11.61
CA VAL A 63 -12.19 -32.12 -11.58
C VAL A 63 -13.35 -31.12 -11.59
N CYS A 64 -13.28 -30.05 -10.79
CA CYS A 64 -14.39 -29.12 -10.61
C CYS A 64 -14.12 -27.70 -11.14
N SER A 65 -12.93 -27.47 -11.70
CA SER A 65 -12.48 -26.19 -12.28
C SER A 65 -12.61 -25.00 -11.34
N LYS A 66 -12.53 -25.23 -10.02
CA LYS A 66 -12.38 -24.16 -9.04
C LYS A 66 -10.96 -23.57 -9.21
N ASN A 67 -10.87 -22.25 -9.29
CA ASN A 67 -9.64 -21.49 -9.55
C ASN A 67 -9.06 -20.79 -8.31
N ASN A 68 -9.74 -20.88 -7.16
CA ASN A 68 -9.33 -20.22 -5.93
C ASN A 68 -9.26 -21.21 -4.75
N HIS A 69 -8.07 -21.35 -4.20
CA HIS A 69 -7.73 -22.29 -3.13
C HIS A 69 -7.00 -21.54 -2.00
N GLU A 70 -7.14 -22.02 -0.76
CA GLU A 70 -6.35 -21.50 0.36
C GLU A 70 -4.86 -21.75 0.12
N HIS A 71 -4.01 -20.85 0.61
CA HIS A 71 -2.56 -20.98 0.52
C HIS A 71 -2.11 -22.32 1.13
N GLY A 72 -1.45 -23.16 0.33
CA GLY A 72 -0.96 -24.47 0.77
C GLY A 72 -2.00 -25.60 0.78
N ALA A 73 -3.19 -25.40 0.22
CA ALA A 73 -4.18 -26.48 0.13
C ALA A 73 -3.67 -27.65 -0.73
N ALA A 74 -3.60 -28.85 -0.16
CA ALA A 74 -3.31 -30.08 -0.91
C ALA A 74 -4.55 -30.62 -1.66
N PHE A 75 -5.75 -30.25 -1.22
CA PHE A 75 -7.04 -30.73 -1.71
C PHE A 75 -8.00 -29.59 -2.00
N CYS A 76 -8.92 -29.79 -2.94
CA CYS A 76 -9.94 -28.82 -3.30
C CYS A 76 -11.03 -28.73 -2.21
N SER A 77 -11.31 -27.53 -1.67
CA SER A 77 -12.37 -27.34 -0.66
C SER A 77 -13.81 -27.49 -1.19
N ARG A 78 -14.00 -27.57 -2.52
CA ARG A 78 -15.33 -27.79 -3.12
C ARG A 78 -15.61 -29.27 -3.41
N CYS A 79 -14.64 -30.02 -3.92
CA CYS A 79 -14.84 -31.40 -4.37
C CYS A 79 -13.94 -32.45 -3.69
N GLY A 80 -12.97 -32.03 -2.86
CA GLY A 80 -12.05 -32.93 -2.17
C GLY A 80 -10.93 -33.52 -3.03
N ASN A 81 -10.88 -33.26 -4.34
CA ASN A 81 -9.83 -33.80 -5.20
C ASN A 81 -8.45 -33.21 -4.89
N ALA A 82 -7.39 -34.02 -5.01
CA ALA A 82 -6.01 -33.55 -4.90
C ALA A 82 -5.71 -32.48 -5.96
N LEU A 83 -5.04 -31.40 -5.55
CA LEU A 83 -4.65 -30.32 -6.47
C LEU A 83 -3.31 -30.61 -7.16
N PHE A 84 -2.41 -31.33 -6.49
CA PHE A 84 -1.11 -31.70 -7.05
C PHE A 84 -1.13 -33.16 -7.51
N LYS A 85 -0.74 -33.41 -8.77
CA LYS A 85 -0.49 -34.77 -9.25
C LYS A 85 0.83 -35.24 -8.64
N LYS A 86 0.80 -36.36 -7.90
CA LYS A 86 2.02 -37.00 -7.40
C LYS A 86 2.86 -37.37 -8.63
N LEU A 87 4.02 -36.75 -8.80
CA LEU A 87 4.99 -37.17 -9.80
C LEU A 87 5.58 -38.49 -9.31
N GLU A 88 5.26 -39.56 -10.02
CA GLU A 88 5.78 -40.91 -9.86
C GLU A 88 7.04 -41.10 -10.72
#